data_AF-A0A960PMR4-F1
#
_entry.id   AF-A0A960PMR4-F1
#
_cell.length_a   1.000
_cell.length_b   1.000
_cell.length_c   1.000
_cell.angle_alpha   90.00
_cell.angle_beta   90.00
_cell.angle_gamma   90.00
#
_symmetry.space_group_name_H-M   'P 1'
#
loop_
_entity.id
_entity.type
_entity.pdbx_description
1 polymer ?
#
loop_
_entity_poly.entity_id
_entity_poly.type
_entity_poly.pdbx_seq_one_letter_code
_entity_poly.pdbx_strand_id
1 'polypeptide(L)' 'ERTLKRFDRAQLNQLNFEIDRHLIEVRAEQVPVDDRAAIQKRNRTIQRLNGCRIMLQAYLSRLGRTGKA' A
#
# COMPACT_ATOMS: atom_id res chain seq x y z
N GLU A 1 7.88 -8.56 -7.82
CA GLU A 1 9.20 -7.90 -7.65
C GLU A 1 9.74 -7.18 -8.89
N ARG A 2 9.63 -7.74 -10.12
CA ARG A 2 10.14 -7.09 -11.35
C ARG A 2 9.58 -5.68 -11.62
N THR A 3 8.33 -5.41 -11.26
CA THR A 3 7.68 -4.09 -11.48
C THR A 3 8.32 -2.98 -10.67
N LEU A 4 8.74 -3.24 -9.42
CA LEU A 4 9.30 -2.22 -8.53
C LEU A 4 10.75 -1.84 -8.88
N LYS A 5 11.47 -2.71 -9.61
CA LYS A 5 12.88 -2.49 -10.01
C LYS A 5 13.08 -1.35 -11.00
N ARG A 6 12.01 -0.87 -11.64
CA ARG A 6 12.07 0.22 -12.64
C ARG A 6 11.91 1.61 -12.03
N PHE A 7 11.57 1.69 -10.75
CA PHE A 7 11.37 2.94 -10.05
C PHE A 7 12.61 3.31 -9.25
N ASP A 8 12.95 4.59 -9.24
CA ASP A 8 13.96 5.12 -8.34
C ASP A 8 13.44 5.17 -6.89
N ARG A 9 14.33 5.48 -5.95
CA ARG A 9 13.99 5.52 -4.53
C ARG A 9 12.93 6.58 -4.20
N ALA A 10 12.97 7.73 -4.86
CA ALA A 10 12.03 8.83 -4.61
C ALA A 10 10.62 8.43 -5.10
N GLN A 11 10.52 7.84 -6.28
CA GLN A 11 9.28 7.31 -6.83
C GLN A 11 8.68 6.19 -5.96
N LEU A 12 9.51 5.30 -5.43
CA LEU A 12 9.05 4.26 -4.51
C LEU A 12 8.57 4.83 -3.16
N ASN A 13 9.23 5.88 -2.65
CA ASN A 13 8.77 6.58 -1.45
C ASN A 13 7.44 7.31 -1.70
N GLN A 14 7.29 7.98 -2.85
CA GLN A 14 6.03 8.61 -3.25
C GLN A 14 4.91 7.57 -3.36
N LEU A 15 5.19 6.42 -3.99
CA LEU A 15 4.23 5.33 -4.08
C LEU A 15 3.81 4.83 -2.69
N ASN A 16 4.74 4.73 -1.74
CA ASN A 16 4.40 4.35 -0.36
C ASN A 16 3.48 5.40 0.29
N PHE A 17 3.78 6.69 0.12
CA PHE A 17 2.95 7.78 0.62
C PHE A 17 1.52 7.72 0.06
N GLU A 18 1.36 7.54 -1.25
CA GLU A 18 0.03 7.46 -1.87
C GLU A 18 -0.76 6.23 -1.40
N ILE A 19 -0.10 5.09 -1.22
CA ILE A 19 -0.74 3.89 -0.65
C ILE A 19 -1.24 4.16 0.78
N ASP A 20 -0.41 4.82 1.61
CA ASP A 20 -0.77 5.19 2.98
C ASP A 20 -1.95 6.19 2.99
N ARG A 21 -1.92 7.20 2.11
CA ARG A 21 -3.01 8.17 1.96
C ARG A 21 -4.33 7.49 1.58
N HIS A 22 -4.33 6.64 0.56
CA HIS A 22 -5.53 5.90 0.15
C HIS A 22 -6.02 4.93 1.23
N LEU A 23 -5.14 4.31 2.01
CA LEU A 23 -5.56 3.48 3.15
C LEU A 23 -6.32 4.29 4.20
N ILE A 24 -5.92 5.53 4.45
CA ILE A 24 -6.62 6.44 5.38
C ILE A 24 -8.00 6.78 4.81
N GLU A 25 -8.07 7.19 3.54
CA GLU A 25 -9.32 7.54 2.86
C GLU A 25 -10.33 6.39 2.88
N VAL A 26 -9.91 5.17 2.50
CA VAL A 26 -10.78 3.99 2.48
C VAL A 26 -11.21 3.57 3.89
N ARG A 27 -10.40 3.82 4.92
CA ARG A 27 -10.79 3.56 6.31
C ARG A 27 -11.78 4.60 6.86
N ALA A 28 -11.69 5.83 6.37
CA ALA A 28 -12.59 6.91 6.74
C ALA A 28 -13.95 6.84 6.04
N GLU A 29 -14.07 6.07 4.95
CA GLU A 29 -15.36 5.81 4.29
C GLU A 29 -16.39 5.25 5.27
N GLN A 30 -17.46 6.02 5.49
CA GLN A 30 -18.63 5.54 6.18
C GLN A 30 -19.46 4.65 5.25
N VAL A 31 -19.71 3.43 5.70
CA VAL A 31 -20.51 2.45 5.00
C VAL A 31 -21.69 2.08 5.89
N PRO A 32 -22.93 2.03 5.38
CA PRO A 32 -24.08 1.57 6.14
C PRO A 32 -23.82 0.19 6.77
N VAL A 33 -24.23 0.01 8.02
CA VAL A 33 -23.89 -1.19 8.81
C VAL A 33 -24.59 -2.45 8.28
N ASP A 34 -25.73 -2.27 7.62
CA ASP A 34 -26.54 -3.30 7.00
C ASP A 34 -26.11 -3.63 5.56
N ASP A 35 -25.35 -2.75 4.90
CA ASP A 35 -24.82 -3.01 3.56
C ASP A 35 -23.57 -3.90 3.62
N ARG A 36 -23.81 -5.20 3.74
CA ARG A 36 -22.76 -6.23 3.74
C ARG A 36 -21.90 -6.19 2.48
N ALA A 37 -22.45 -5.85 1.32
CA ALA A 37 -21.72 -5.86 0.07
C ALA A 37 -20.69 -4.72 0.03
N ALA A 38 -21.08 -3.52 0.44
CA ALA A 38 -20.19 -2.37 0.56
C ALA A 38 -19.11 -2.59 1.64
N ILE A 39 -19.47 -3.16 2.80
CA ILE A 39 -18.50 -3.49 3.86
C ILE A 39 -17.43 -4.45 3.34
N GLN A 40 -17.84 -5.52 2.66
CA GLN A 40 -16.90 -6.48 2.08
C GLN A 40 -16.02 -5.84 1.00
N LYS A 41 -16.58 -4.96 0.14
CA LYS A 41 -15.82 -4.24 -0.88
C LYS A 41 -14.75 -3.35 -0.26
N ARG A 42 -15.09 -2.61 0.80
CA ARG A 42 -14.14 -1.78 1.57
C ARG A 42 -13.03 -2.64 2.17
N ASN A 43 -13.38 -3.73 2.85
CA ASN A 43 -12.42 -4.63 3.48
C ASN A 43 -11.47 -5.28 2.48
N ARG A 44 -11.96 -5.73 1.31
CA ARG A 44 -11.12 -6.26 0.22
C ARG A 44 -10.15 -5.21 -0.32
N THR A 45 -10.55 -3.94 -0.36
CA THR A 45 -9.68 -2.85 -0.81
C THR A 45 -8.59 -2.57 0.21
N ILE A 46 -8.93 -2.50 1.50
CA ILE A 46 -7.97 -2.37 2.60
C ILE A 46 -6.96 -3.52 2.58
N GLN A 47 -7.42 -4.76 2.43
CA GLN A 47 -6.55 -5.93 2.39
C GLN A 47 -5.55 -5.87 1.24
N ARG A 48 -5.99 -5.49 0.04
CA ARG A 48 -5.12 -5.34 -1.14
C ARG A 48 -4.07 -4.25 -0.94
N LEU A 49 -4.48 -3.08 -0.45
CA LEU A 49 -3.56 -1.96 -0.20
C LEU A 49 -2.52 -2.31 0.88
N ASN A 50 -2.92 -2.98 1.97
CA ASN A 50 -1.99 -3.47 2.98
C ASN A 50 -0.98 -4.47 2.39
N GLY A 51 -1.42 -5.38 1.52
CA GLY A 51 -0.52 -6.31 0.82
C GLY A 51 0.51 -5.57 -0.04
N CYS A 52 0.08 -4.60 -0.83
CA CYS A 52 0.97 -3.75 -1.62
C CYS A 52 1.98 -3.00 -0.75
N ARG A 53 1.52 -2.41 0.35
CA ARG A 53 2.36 -1.68 1.33
C ARG A 53 3.45 -2.57 1.90
N ILE A 54 3.10 -3.77 2.38
CA ILE A 54 4.06 -4.73 2.95
C ILE A 54 5.13 -5.09 1.91
N MET A 55 4.73 -5.40 0.68
CA MET A 55 5.67 -5.73 -0.39
C MET A 55 6.62 -4.57 -0.71
N LEU A 56 6.10 -3.35 -0.79
CA LEU A 56 6.88 -2.15 -1.07
C LEU A 56 7.87 -1.84 0.06
N GLN A 57 7.43 -1.92 1.31
CA GLN A 57 8.29 -1.71 2.48
C GLN A 57 9.41 -2.76 2.56
N ALA A 58 9.10 -4.03 2.29
CA ALA A 58 10.11 -5.08 2.22
C ALA A 58 11.16 -4.79 1.13
N TYR A 59 10.73 -4.32 -0.05
CA TYR A 59 11.62 -3.95 -1.14
C TYR A 59 12.50 -2.73 -0.79
N LEU A 60 11.90 -1.67 -0.23
CA LEU A 60 12.63 -0.48 0.25
C LEU A 60 13.64 -0.83 1.34
N SER A 61 13.32 -1.76 2.23
CA SER A 61 14.22 -2.23 3.29
C SER A 61 15.43 -2.98 2.72
N ARG A 62 15.24 -3.77 1.66
CA ARG A 62 16.35 -4.45 0.96
C ARG A 62 17.28 -3.44 0.27
N LEU A 63 16.72 -2.46 -0.44
CA LEU A 63 17.50 -1.40 -1.09
C LEU A 63 18.36 -0.60 -0.09
N GLY A 64 17.83 -0.32 1.10
CA GLY A 64 18.57 0.40 2.14
C GLY A 64 19.73 -0.40 2.75
N ARG A 65 19.68 -1.74 2.70
CA ARG A 65 20.76 -2.61 3.16
C ARG A 65 21.88 -2.75 2.13
N THR A 66 21.55 -2.74 0.83
CA THR A 66 22.53 -2.88 -0.26
C THR A 66 23.37 -1.62 -0.52
N GLY A 67 22.97 -0.46 0.01
CA GLY A 67 23.76 0.78 -0.07
C GLY A 67 24.82 0.95 1.04
N LYS A 68 25.01 -0.05 1.90
CA LYS A 68 26.06 -0.12 2.92
C LYS A 68 27.00 -1.30 2.60
N ALA A 69 27.74 -1.21 1.51
CA ALA A 69 28.83 -2.11 1.16
C ALA A 69 29.89 -1.34 0.39
#